data_AF-F0H4C5-F1
#
_entry.id   AF-F0H4C5-F1
#
_cell.length_a   1.000
_cell.length_b   1.000
_cell.length_c   1.000
_cell.angle_alpha   90.00
_cell.angle_beta   90.00
_cell.angle_gamma   90.00
#
_symmetry.space_group_name_H-M   'P 1'
#
loop_
_entity.id
_entity.type
_entity.pdbx_description
1 polymer ?
#
loop_
_entity_poly.entity_id
_entity_poly.type
_entity_poly.pdbx_seq_one_letter_code
_entity_poly.pdbx_strand_id
1 'polypeptide(L)'
;MSRPEYLLLPATFGLWAMVMLLYIFCSRNACNFLNWWQTLFLGKNKRLIAARPMTRHTSIVTFMEINTMLWTCYLLLMNLYDPQLFGRESPVTFGVAFGALLSAPYVFRKQLHLQSWGANIRMGTATVIVFWIAVEAFNRTGIIGKLIAHPSEYPWHWVVMVIELCFLAGKIVKDARAKKEKK
;
A
#
# COMPACT_ATOMS: atom_id res chain seq x y z
N MET A 1 7.59 16.47 -22.97
CA MET A 1 6.16 16.83 -23.13
C MET A 1 5.42 16.39 -21.88
N SER A 2 4.98 17.36 -21.07
CA SER A 2 4.16 17.16 -19.87
C SER A 2 2.92 16.36 -20.25
N ARG A 3 2.91 15.08 -19.86
CA ARG A 3 1.73 14.24 -20.02
C ARG A 3 0.59 14.84 -19.16
N PRO A 4 -0.66 14.81 -19.62
CA PRO A 4 -1.79 15.43 -18.91
C PRO A 4 -2.00 14.91 -17.48
N GLU A 5 -1.40 13.76 -17.14
CA GLU A 5 -1.32 13.21 -15.78
C GLU A 5 -0.66 14.17 -14.76
N TYR A 6 0.31 14.99 -15.16
CA TYR A 6 1.00 15.93 -14.26
C TYR A 6 0.18 17.18 -13.91
N LEU A 7 -0.84 17.54 -14.69
CA LEU A 7 -1.76 18.62 -14.38
C LEU A 7 -2.85 18.21 -13.38
N LEU A 8 -3.14 16.91 -13.28
CA LEU A 8 -4.08 16.36 -12.29
C LEU A 8 -3.45 16.20 -10.89
N LEU A 9 -2.12 16.16 -10.79
CA LEU A 9 -1.37 16.00 -9.54
C LEU A 9 -1.74 17.04 -8.47
N PRO A 10 -1.73 18.36 -8.74
CA PRO A 10 -2.07 19.37 -7.72
C PRO A 10 -3.53 19.31 -7.30
N ALA A 11 -4.43 19.11 -8.27
CA ALA A 11 -5.87 19.12 -8.05
C ALA A 11 -6.34 17.90 -7.25
N THR A 12 -5.76 16.73 -7.50
CA THR A 12 -6.13 15.49 -6.82
C THR A 12 -5.43 15.33 -5.48
N PHE A 13 -4.18 15.79 -5.33
CA PHE A 13 -3.47 15.72 -4.05
C PHE A 13 -4.14 16.56 -2.96
N GLY A 14 -4.60 17.78 -3.28
CA GLY A 14 -5.28 18.66 -2.32
C GLY A 14 -6.59 18.07 -1.80
N LEU A 15 -7.44 17.58 -2.70
CA LEU A 15 -8.72 16.95 -2.31
C LEU A 15 -8.48 15.64 -1.54
N TRP A 16 -7.46 14.86 -1.93
CA TRP A 16 -7.05 13.65 -1.20
C TRP A 16 -6.61 13.96 0.23
N ALA A 17 -5.77 14.98 0.42
CA ALA A 17 -5.26 15.37 1.73
C ALA A 17 -6.41 15.80 2.67
N MET A 18 -7.38 16.55 2.16
CA MET A 18 -8.57 16.96 2.93
C MET A 18 -9.42 15.76 3.35
N VAL A 19 -9.67 14.83 2.43
CA VAL A 19 -10.41 13.59 2.73
C VAL A 19 -9.65 12.74 3.75
N MET A 20 -8.33 12.63 3.63
CA MET A 20 -7.52 11.89 4.59
C MET A 20 -7.49 12.52 5.98
N LEU A 21 -7.40 13.84 6.09
CA LEU A 21 -7.48 14.54 7.37
C LEU A 21 -8.81 14.25 8.07
N LEU A 22 -9.93 14.29 7.34
CA LEU A 22 -11.23 13.91 7.88
C LEU A 22 -11.25 12.45 8.34
N TYR A 23 -10.66 11.52 7.59
CA TYR A 23 -10.59 10.12 8.01
C TYR A 23 -9.71 9.90 9.24
N ILE A 24 -8.61 10.63 9.35
CA ILE A 24 -7.64 10.51 10.43
C ILE A 24 -8.20 11.06 11.76
N PHE A 25 -8.87 12.21 11.71
CA PHE A 25 -9.38 12.90 12.89
C PHE A 25 -10.84 12.56 13.24
N CYS A 26 -11.71 12.38 12.24
CA CYS A 26 -13.16 12.36 12.46
C CYS A 26 -13.83 10.98 12.30
N SER A 27 -13.10 9.92 11.91
CA SER A 27 -13.72 8.61 11.65
C SER A 27 -12.99 7.43 12.31
N ARG A 28 -13.75 6.53 12.92
CA ARG A 28 -13.25 5.23 13.36
C ARG A 28 -13.30 4.24 12.21
N ASN A 29 -12.18 4.08 11.52
CA ASN A 29 -12.07 3.16 10.40
C ASN A 29 -11.84 1.73 10.89
N ALA A 30 -12.53 0.77 10.28
CA ALA A 30 -12.32 -0.65 10.56
C ALA A 30 -11.18 -1.23 9.68
N CYS A 31 -10.49 -0.38 8.93
CA CYS A 31 -9.44 -0.79 8.00
C CYS A 31 -8.09 -0.74 8.70
N ASN A 32 -7.31 -1.82 8.58
CA ASN A 32 -5.96 -1.90 9.15
C ASN A 32 -5.00 -0.84 8.58
N PHE A 33 -5.14 -0.44 7.31
CA PHE A 33 -4.29 0.58 6.69
C PHE A 33 -4.54 1.99 7.27
N LEU A 34 -5.80 2.43 7.29
CA LEU A 34 -6.17 3.72 7.88
C LEU A 34 -5.93 3.73 9.39
N ASN A 35 -6.14 2.61 10.06
CA ASN A 35 -5.87 2.47 11.49
C ASN A 35 -4.36 2.56 11.79
N TRP A 36 -3.50 1.98 10.93
CA TRP A 36 -2.06 2.14 11.05
C TRP A 36 -1.63 3.60 10.85
N TRP A 37 -2.17 4.27 9.82
CA TRP A 37 -1.95 5.70 9.59
C TRP A 37 -2.42 6.55 10.79
N GLN A 38 -3.61 6.29 11.31
CA GLN A 38 -4.12 6.96 12.52
C GLN A 38 -3.21 6.72 13.73
N THR A 39 -2.65 5.52 13.89
CA THR A 39 -1.73 5.21 15.00
C THR A 39 -0.38 5.91 14.82
N LEU A 40 0.09 6.03 13.57
CA LEU A 40 1.33 6.75 13.24
C LEU A 40 1.22 8.25 13.54
N PHE A 41 0.07 8.87 13.24
CA PHE A 41 -0.13 10.31 13.41
C PHE A 41 -0.72 10.73 14.76
N LEU A 42 -1.66 9.97 15.34
CA LEU A 42 -2.33 10.34 16.60
C LEU A 42 -1.81 9.56 17.82
N GLY A 43 -1.00 8.51 17.62
CA GLY A 43 -0.43 7.72 18.70
C GLY A 43 -1.47 7.23 19.70
N LYS A 44 -1.23 7.52 21.00
CA LYS A 44 -2.06 7.08 22.13
C LYS A 44 -3.42 7.82 22.24
N ASN A 45 -3.60 8.95 21.57
CA ASN A 45 -4.78 9.82 21.71
C ASN A 45 -5.94 9.44 20.77
N LYS A 46 -5.80 8.34 20.02
CA LYS A 46 -6.80 7.84 19.06
C LYS A 46 -8.21 7.71 19.66
N ARG A 47 -8.30 7.32 20.94
CA ARG A 47 -9.58 7.07 21.63
C ARG A 47 -10.33 8.36 22.03
N LEU A 48 -9.61 9.48 22.14
CA LEU A 48 -10.14 10.78 22.54
C LEU A 48 -10.63 11.61 21.34
N ILE A 49 -9.97 11.47 20.19
CA ILE A 49 -10.22 12.34 19.02
C ILE A 49 -11.24 11.71 18.05
N ALA A 50 -11.20 10.38 17.86
CA ALA A 50 -12.13 9.64 16.98
C ALA A 50 -13.28 8.99 17.78
N ALA A 51 -14.00 9.79 18.59
CA ALA A 51 -15.00 9.29 19.53
C ALA A 51 -16.32 8.81 18.88
N ARG A 52 -16.66 9.28 17.67
CA ARG A 52 -17.91 8.94 16.99
C ARG A 52 -17.66 8.42 15.57
N PRO A 53 -18.16 7.22 15.18
CA PRO A 53 -18.17 6.81 13.78
C PRO A 53 -19.10 7.74 12.99
N MET A 54 -18.60 8.31 11.90
CA MET A 54 -19.39 9.15 11.00
C MET A 54 -20.34 8.23 10.21
N THR A 55 -21.62 8.23 10.63
CA THR A 55 -22.79 7.59 10.01
C THR A 55 -22.96 6.07 10.13
N ARG A 56 -24.23 5.64 10.23
CA ARG A 56 -24.73 4.28 10.52
C ARG A 56 -24.71 3.36 9.28
N HIS A 57 -24.30 3.84 8.11
CA HIS A 57 -24.36 3.11 6.85
C HIS A 57 -23.00 2.53 6.44
N THR A 58 -22.81 1.24 6.76
CA THR A 58 -21.58 0.48 6.47
C THR A 58 -21.18 0.51 4.99
N SER A 59 -22.14 0.57 4.06
CA SER A 59 -21.89 0.61 2.61
C SER A 59 -21.22 1.91 2.14
N ILE A 60 -21.63 3.06 2.66
CA ILE A 60 -21.06 4.37 2.29
C ILE A 60 -19.62 4.47 2.80
N VAL A 61 -19.39 4.05 4.05
CA VAL A 61 -18.05 4.05 4.65
C VAL A 61 -17.11 3.13 3.87
N THR A 62 -17.54 1.91 3.55
CA THR A 62 -16.70 0.97 2.79
C THR A 62 -16.40 1.45 1.37
N PHE A 63 -17.38 2.05 0.67
CA PHE A 63 -17.16 2.65 -0.64
C PHE A 63 -16.10 3.76 -0.59
N MET A 64 -16.24 4.68 0.37
CA MET A 64 -15.29 5.78 0.50
C MET A 64 -13.90 5.32 0.98
N GLU A 65 -13.81 4.32 1.86
CA GLU A 65 -12.54 3.72 2.26
C GLU A 65 -11.78 3.11 1.06
N ILE A 66 -12.49 2.37 0.19
CA ILE A 66 -11.91 1.75 -1.01
C ILE A 66 -11.46 2.82 -2.01
N ASN A 67 -12.28 3.84 -2.26
CA ASN A 67 -11.89 4.95 -3.14
C ASN A 67 -10.64 5.66 -2.63
N THR A 68 -10.58 5.92 -1.33
CA THR A 68 -9.43 6.61 -0.74
C THR A 68 -8.16 5.75 -0.82
N MET A 69 -8.25 4.42 -0.64
CA MET A 69 -7.12 3.51 -0.88
C MET A 69 -6.67 3.51 -2.34
N LEU A 70 -7.59 3.35 -3.29
CA LEU A 70 -7.28 3.36 -4.70
C LEU A 70 -6.58 4.67 -5.08
N TRP A 71 -7.09 5.78 -4.54
CA TRP A 71 -6.52 7.09 -4.75
C TRP A 71 -5.12 7.25 -4.16
N THR A 72 -4.87 6.77 -2.93
CA THR A 72 -3.51 6.75 -2.35
C THR A 72 -2.53 5.99 -3.22
N CYS A 73 -2.95 4.83 -3.72
CA CYS A 73 -2.12 3.97 -4.56
C CYS A 73 -1.78 4.65 -5.88
N TYR A 74 -2.76 5.33 -6.47
CA TYR A 74 -2.59 6.08 -7.72
C TYR A 74 -1.63 7.28 -7.54
N LEU A 75 -1.81 8.08 -6.48
CA LEU A 75 -0.91 9.19 -6.17
C LEU A 75 0.52 8.71 -5.89
N LEU A 76 0.67 7.56 -5.21
CA LEU A 76 1.98 6.95 -4.95
C LEU A 76 2.67 6.59 -6.26
N LEU A 77 1.99 5.87 -7.16
CA LEU A 77 2.52 5.50 -8.47
C LEU A 77 2.92 6.74 -9.29
N MET A 78 2.04 7.75 -9.31
CA MET A 78 2.29 8.96 -10.07
C MET A 78 3.53 9.73 -9.57
N ASN A 79 3.75 9.80 -8.25
CA ASN A 79 4.98 10.37 -7.68
C ASN A 79 6.23 9.52 -7.95
N LEU A 80 6.09 8.19 -7.97
CA LEU A 80 7.18 7.26 -8.29
C LEU A 80 7.68 7.42 -9.73
N TYR A 81 6.76 7.68 -10.65
CA TYR A 81 7.08 7.85 -12.07
C TYR A 81 7.55 9.25 -12.45
N ASP A 82 7.41 10.24 -11.57
CA ASP A 82 7.85 11.60 -11.83
C ASP A 82 9.39 11.66 -11.95
N PRO A 83 9.93 12.17 -13.08
CA PRO A 83 11.37 12.29 -13.29
C PRO A 83 12.06 13.28 -12.34
N GLN A 84 11.35 14.20 -11.70
CA GLN A 84 11.94 15.19 -10.78
C GLN A 84 12.11 14.68 -9.34
N LEU A 85 11.39 13.63 -8.93
CA LEU A 85 11.45 13.09 -7.57
C LEU A 85 12.23 11.77 -7.47
N PHE A 86 11.89 10.77 -8.28
CA PHE A 86 12.54 9.46 -8.21
C PHE A 86 12.96 8.93 -9.59
N GLY A 87 12.22 9.20 -10.67
CA GLY A 87 12.62 8.78 -12.02
C GLY A 87 12.29 7.32 -12.35
N ARG A 88 12.08 7.06 -13.66
CA ARG A 88 11.46 5.84 -14.19
C ARG A 88 12.27 4.55 -13.98
N GLU A 89 13.58 4.68 -13.85
CA GLU A 89 14.52 3.55 -13.63
C GLU A 89 15.08 3.55 -12.22
N SER A 90 14.41 4.25 -11.30
CA SER A 90 14.91 4.29 -9.94
C SER A 90 14.70 2.97 -9.21
N PRO A 91 15.66 2.61 -8.36
CA PRO A 91 15.56 1.44 -7.49
C PRO A 91 14.38 1.50 -6.53
N VAL A 92 13.89 2.70 -6.23
CA VAL A 92 12.73 2.91 -5.37
C VAL A 92 11.46 2.40 -6.05
N THR A 93 11.28 2.67 -7.34
CA THR A 93 10.15 2.14 -8.12
C THR A 93 10.17 0.62 -8.19
N PHE A 94 11.36 0.06 -8.35
CA PHE A 94 11.54 -1.39 -8.37
C PHE A 94 11.28 -2.04 -7.00
N GLY A 95 11.76 -1.45 -5.91
CA GLY A 95 11.48 -1.92 -4.56
C GLY A 95 9.99 -1.86 -4.21
N VAL A 96 9.31 -0.75 -4.53
CA VAL A 96 7.85 -0.68 -4.31
C VAL A 96 7.11 -1.76 -5.11
N ALA A 97 7.51 -2.02 -6.35
CA ALA A 97 6.88 -3.06 -7.18
C ALA A 97 7.13 -4.48 -6.62
N PHE A 98 8.37 -4.78 -6.24
CA PHE A 98 8.76 -6.09 -5.71
C PHE A 98 8.20 -6.32 -4.30
N GLY A 99 8.22 -5.31 -3.44
CA GLY A 99 7.62 -5.33 -2.12
C GLY A 99 6.11 -5.49 -2.18
N ALA A 100 5.44 -4.83 -3.14
CA ALA A 100 4.02 -5.04 -3.42
C ALA A 100 3.75 -6.49 -3.86
N LEU A 101 4.55 -7.04 -4.78
CA LEU A 101 4.42 -8.41 -5.26
C LEU A 101 4.60 -9.45 -4.14
N LEU A 102 5.59 -9.27 -3.27
CA LEU A 102 5.86 -10.16 -2.12
C LEU A 102 4.79 -10.03 -1.03
N SER A 103 4.24 -8.84 -0.84
CA SER A 103 3.23 -8.60 0.19
C SER A 103 1.86 -9.21 -0.17
N ALA A 104 1.50 -9.29 -1.45
CA ALA A 104 0.22 -9.80 -1.92
C ALA A 104 -0.09 -11.26 -1.46
N PRO A 105 0.77 -12.26 -1.69
CA PRO A 105 0.51 -13.63 -1.25
C PRO A 105 0.55 -13.79 0.28
N TYR A 106 1.36 -12.97 0.99
CA TYR A 106 1.39 -12.99 2.45
C TYR A 106 0.06 -12.50 3.05
N VAL A 107 -0.49 -11.40 2.54
CA VAL A 107 -1.80 -10.89 2.97
C VAL A 107 -2.91 -11.86 2.56
N PHE A 108 -2.84 -12.44 1.36
CA PHE A 108 -3.80 -13.43 0.88
C PHE A 108 -3.88 -14.68 1.78
N ARG A 109 -2.75 -15.21 2.28
CA ARG A 109 -2.78 -16.31 3.25
C ARG A 109 -3.48 -15.95 4.56
N LYS A 110 -3.28 -14.72 5.03
CA LYS A 110 -3.96 -14.23 6.24
C LYS A 110 -5.45 -14.04 6.01
N GLN A 111 -5.81 -13.66 4.80
CA GLN A 111 -7.18 -13.45 4.35
C GLN A 111 -8.05 -14.70 4.45
N LEU A 112 -7.51 -15.84 4.01
CA LEU A 112 -8.19 -17.14 4.07
C LEU A 112 -8.58 -17.59 5.49
N HIS A 113 -7.94 -17.05 6.53
CA HIS A 113 -8.26 -17.38 7.92
C HIS A 113 -9.30 -16.44 8.57
N LEU A 114 -9.67 -15.31 7.94
CA LEU A 114 -10.67 -14.40 8.52
C LEU A 114 -12.09 -14.92 8.27
N GLN A 115 -12.83 -15.17 9.35
CA GLN A 115 -14.21 -15.70 9.31
C GLN A 115 -15.28 -14.65 8.97
N SER A 116 -14.99 -13.36 9.13
CA SER A 116 -15.97 -12.29 8.89
C SER A 116 -16.01 -11.86 7.42
N TRP A 117 -17.11 -12.13 6.72
CA TRP A 117 -17.29 -11.84 5.29
C TRP A 117 -17.00 -10.38 4.91
N GLY A 118 -17.52 -9.41 5.68
CA GLY A 118 -17.32 -7.97 5.39
C GLY A 118 -15.88 -7.49 5.54
N ALA A 119 -15.12 -8.00 6.51
CA ALA A 119 -13.69 -7.68 6.61
C ALA A 119 -12.87 -8.42 5.54
N ASN A 120 -13.34 -9.61 5.14
CA ASN A 120 -12.72 -10.42 4.11
C ASN A 120 -12.86 -9.80 2.70
N ILE A 121 -13.92 -9.06 2.42
CA ILE A 121 -13.99 -8.32 1.15
C ILE A 121 -13.01 -7.15 1.15
N ARG A 122 -12.94 -6.40 2.26
CA ARG A 122 -12.11 -5.18 2.35
C ARG A 122 -10.62 -5.45 2.21
N MET A 123 -10.10 -6.45 2.92
CA MET A 123 -8.69 -6.84 2.76
C MET A 123 -8.43 -7.54 1.41
N GLY A 124 -9.45 -8.17 0.80
CA GLY A 124 -9.37 -8.74 -0.54
C GLY A 124 -9.16 -7.67 -1.60
N THR A 125 -10.01 -6.62 -1.61
CA THR A 125 -9.89 -5.49 -2.54
C THR A 125 -8.53 -4.80 -2.40
N ALA A 126 -8.05 -4.58 -1.16
CA ALA A 126 -6.73 -4.00 -0.94
C ALA A 126 -5.59 -4.87 -1.52
N THR A 127 -5.70 -6.19 -1.41
CA THR A 127 -4.71 -7.13 -1.98
C THR A 127 -4.69 -7.06 -3.50
N VAL A 128 -5.86 -6.98 -4.15
CA VAL A 128 -5.97 -6.82 -5.60
C VAL A 128 -5.36 -5.51 -6.08
N ILE A 129 -5.61 -4.40 -5.37
CA ILE A 129 -5.02 -3.09 -5.71
C ILE A 129 -3.49 -3.14 -5.63
N VAL A 130 -2.93 -3.68 -4.54
CA VAL A 130 -1.48 -3.81 -4.36
C VAL A 130 -0.86 -4.71 -5.43
N PHE A 131 -1.53 -5.81 -5.76
CA PHE A 131 -1.09 -6.69 -6.84
C PHE A 131 -1.09 -5.98 -8.20
N TRP A 132 -2.12 -5.19 -8.50
CA TRP A 132 -2.20 -4.41 -9.74
C TRP A 132 -1.06 -3.40 -9.86
N ILE A 133 -0.72 -2.69 -8.77
CA ILE A 133 0.41 -1.75 -8.73
C ILE A 133 1.72 -2.44 -9.14
N ALA A 134 1.96 -3.65 -8.64
CA ALA A 134 3.13 -4.42 -9.01
C ALA A 134 3.14 -4.74 -10.52
N VAL A 135 2.03 -5.25 -11.05
CA VAL A 135 1.89 -5.59 -12.48
C VAL A 135 2.07 -4.36 -13.37
N GLU A 136 1.41 -3.25 -13.05
CA GLU A 136 1.54 -1.97 -13.75
C GLU A 136 3.00 -1.49 -13.74
N ALA A 137 3.67 -1.55 -12.59
CA ALA A 137 5.06 -1.15 -12.45
C ALA A 137 6.00 -2.02 -13.27
N PHE A 138 5.86 -3.34 -13.24
CA PHE A 138 6.67 -4.23 -14.07
C PHE A 138 6.46 -4.00 -15.57
N ASN A 139 5.20 -3.83 -16.00
CA ASN A 139 4.86 -3.63 -17.41
C ASN A 139 5.36 -2.26 -17.92
N ARG A 140 5.24 -1.20 -17.13
CA ARG A 140 5.67 0.16 -17.51
C ARG A 140 7.18 0.33 -17.55
N THR A 141 7.90 -0.34 -16.65
CA THR A 141 9.35 -0.20 -16.52
C THR A 141 10.12 -1.22 -17.37
N GLY A 142 9.50 -2.34 -17.73
CA GLY A 142 10.13 -3.41 -18.51
C GLY A 142 11.34 -4.05 -17.80
N ILE A 143 11.44 -3.89 -16.47
CA ILE A 143 12.65 -4.23 -15.70
C ILE A 143 12.92 -5.73 -15.73
N ILE A 144 11.90 -6.58 -15.84
CA ILE A 144 12.09 -8.05 -15.92
C ILE A 144 12.95 -8.41 -17.15
N GLY A 145 12.68 -7.79 -18.30
CA GLY A 145 13.49 -8.00 -19.50
C GLY A 145 14.91 -7.43 -19.38
N LYS A 146 15.05 -6.24 -18.78
CA LYS A 146 16.35 -5.57 -18.57
C LYS A 146 17.25 -6.30 -17.56
N LEU A 147 16.65 -6.81 -16.48
CA LEU A 147 17.36 -7.55 -15.42
C LEU A 147 17.89 -8.90 -15.92
N ILE A 148 17.18 -9.53 -16.85
CA ILE A 148 17.61 -10.78 -17.51
C ILE A 148 18.68 -10.51 -18.57
N ALA A 149 18.55 -9.43 -19.34
CA ALA A 149 19.48 -9.10 -20.42
C ALA A 149 20.84 -8.59 -19.92
N HIS A 150 20.86 -7.74 -18.87
CA HIS A 150 22.08 -7.13 -18.33
C HIS A 150 22.14 -7.22 -16.79
N PRO A 151 22.41 -8.42 -16.24
CA PRO A 151 22.38 -8.64 -14.78
C PRO A 151 23.49 -7.89 -14.02
N SER A 152 24.62 -7.57 -14.67
CA SER A 152 25.77 -6.90 -14.06
C SER A 152 25.67 -5.38 -13.98
N GLU A 153 24.79 -4.75 -14.79
CA GLU A 153 24.66 -3.29 -14.83
C GLU A 153 23.76 -2.73 -13.72
N TYR A 154 22.98 -3.58 -13.05
CA TYR A 154 22.00 -3.18 -12.04
C TYR A 154 22.21 -3.81 -10.65
N PRO A 155 23.40 -3.71 -10.03
CA PRO A 155 23.69 -4.33 -8.73
C PRO A 155 22.74 -3.85 -7.62
N TRP A 156 22.30 -2.60 -7.71
CA TRP A 156 21.43 -2.00 -6.71
C TRP A 156 19.99 -2.55 -6.72
N HIS A 157 19.49 -3.03 -7.87
CA HIS A 157 18.17 -3.69 -7.95
C HIS A 157 18.20 -5.05 -7.22
N TRP A 158 19.30 -5.79 -7.33
CA TRP A 158 19.50 -7.05 -6.60
C TRP A 158 19.55 -6.84 -5.08
N VAL A 159 20.25 -5.80 -4.61
CA VAL A 159 20.32 -5.45 -3.18
C VAL A 159 18.92 -5.18 -2.62
N VAL A 160 18.10 -4.42 -3.34
CA VAL A 160 16.72 -4.12 -2.93
C VAL A 160 15.86 -5.40 -2.85
N MET A 161 15.95 -6.31 -3.83
CA MET A 161 15.22 -7.58 -3.75
C MET A 161 15.62 -8.42 -2.53
N VAL A 162 16.92 -8.50 -2.24
CA VAL A 162 17.43 -9.28 -1.10
C VAL A 162 16.95 -8.69 0.21
N ILE A 163 16.99 -7.35 0.37
CA ILE A 163 16.49 -6.67 1.57
C ILE A 163 15.01 -6.97 1.79
N GLU A 164 14.19 -6.91 0.74
CA GLU A 164 12.76 -7.15 0.84
C GLU A 164 12.43 -8.61 1.16
N LEU A 165 13.16 -9.56 0.58
CA LEU A 165 13.07 -10.98 0.94
C LEU A 165 13.46 -11.24 2.39
N CYS A 166 14.57 -10.66 2.85
CA CYS A 166 15.01 -10.76 4.25
C CYS A 166 13.96 -10.19 5.21
N PHE A 167 13.34 -9.06 4.87
CA PHE A 167 12.29 -8.46 5.67
C PHE A 167 11.04 -9.35 5.77
N LEU A 168 10.59 -9.92 4.64
CA LEU A 168 9.46 -10.83 4.58
C LEU A 168 9.74 -12.11 5.39
N ALA A 169 10.93 -12.70 5.20
CA ALA A 169 11.37 -13.88 5.95
C ALA A 169 11.40 -13.60 7.46
N GLY A 170 11.95 -12.44 7.86
CA GLY A 170 11.97 -11.99 9.25
C GLY A 170 10.56 -11.87 9.86
N LYS A 171 9.59 -11.36 9.09
CA LYS A 171 8.18 -11.32 9.54
C LYS A 171 7.57 -12.71 9.69
N ILE A 172 7.77 -13.60 8.73
CA ILE A 172 7.25 -14.97 8.80
C ILE A 172 7.83 -15.70 10.02
N VAL A 173 9.13 -15.54 10.30
CA VAL A 173 9.78 -16.14 11.48
C VAL A 173 9.21 -15.57 12.78
N LYS A 174 8.99 -14.25 12.87
CA LYS A 174 8.36 -13.63 14.05
C LYS A 174 6.94 -14.13 14.27
N ASP A 175 6.13 -14.21 13.22
CA ASP A 175 4.76 -14.75 13.30
C ASP A 175 4.76 -16.23 13.72
N ALA A 176 5.72 -17.02 13.23
CA ALA A 176 5.88 -18.42 13.62
C ALA A 176 6.30 -18.56 15.10
N ARG A 177 7.21 -17.71 15.60
CA ARG A 177 7.59 -17.70 17.02
C ARG A 177 6.43 -17.29 17.93
N ALA A 178 5.70 -16.24 17.57
CA ALA A 178 4.52 -15.79 18.32
C ALA A 178 3.40 -16.84 18.38
N LYS A 179 3.30 -17.75 17.40
CA LYS A 179 2.39 -18.91 17.45
C LYS A 179 2.89 -20.02 18.38
N LYS A 180 4.21 -20.21 18.51
CA LYS A 180 4.80 -21.19 19.43
C LYS A 180 4.67 -20.76 20.90
N GLU A 181 4.81 -19.47 21.19
CA GLU A 181 4.67 -18.93 22.56
C GLU A 181 3.24 -18.96 23.10
N LYS A 182 2.23 -19.09 22.22
CA LYS A 182 0.81 -19.18 22.61
C LYS A 182 0.31 -20.62 22.78
N LYS A 183 1.16 -21.62 22.55
CA LYS A 183 0.83 -23.04 22.70
C LYS A 183 1.54 -23.60 23.92
#